data_AF-A0A1S3DQP1-F1
#
_entry.id   AF-A0A1S3DQP1-F1
#
_cell.length_a   1.000
_cell.length_b   1.000
_cell.length_c   1.000
_cell.angle_alpha   90.00
_cell.angle_beta   90.00
_cell.angle_gamma   90.00
#
_symmetry.space_group_name_H-M   'P 1'
#
loop_
_entity.id
_entity.type
_entity.pdbx_description
1 polymer ?
#
loop_
_entity_poly.entity_id
_entity_poly.type
_entity_poly.pdbx_seq_one_letter_code
_entity_poly.pdbx_strand_id
1 'polypeptide(L)'
;IAAQEHNLTCPTILPSGSGIQIKEGRHPLQELNVESFVPNDFQSQRIHILTGPNACGKSVYLKQVALITYLAHLGSYVPAREAKINIVDHIHCRINTAESTEHHLSAFMTDLRQ
;
A
#
# COMPACT_ATOMS: atom_id res chain seq x y z
N ILE A 1 -18.89 -12.84 3.53
CA ILE A 1 -18.44 -13.97 2.67
C ILE A 1 -17.00 -13.69 2.21
N ALA A 2 -16.75 -12.76 1.28
CA ALA A 2 -15.38 -12.43 0.82
C ALA A 2 -14.37 -12.14 1.94
N ALA A 3 -14.76 -11.40 3.00
CA ALA A 3 -13.87 -11.12 4.12
C ALA A 3 -13.42 -12.37 4.89
N GLN A 4 -14.28 -13.39 5.00
CA GLN A 4 -13.93 -14.66 5.65
C GLN A 4 -13.10 -15.53 4.71
N GLU A 5 -13.45 -15.60 3.42
CA GLU A 5 -12.71 -16.38 2.42
C GLU A 5 -11.26 -15.91 2.27
N HIS A 6 -11.01 -14.61 2.35
CA HIS A 6 -9.68 -14.02 2.19
C HIS A 6 -8.97 -13.70 3.51
N ASN A 7 -9.49 -14.14 4.67
CA ASN A 7 -8.93 -13.86 6.00
C ASN A 7 -8.68 -12.36 6.23
N LEU A 8 -9.67 -11.53 5.90
CA LEU A 8 -9.60 -10.08 6.09
C LEU A 8 -10.01 -9.72 7.53
N THR A 9 -9.39 -8.67 8.07
CA THR A 9 -9.62 -8.22 9.44
C THR A 9 -10.25 -6.83 9.44
N CYS A 10 -11.12 -6.55 10.40
CA CYS A 10 -11.70 -5.22 10.59
C CYS A 10 -10.60 -4.25 11.07
N PRO A 11 -10.26 -3.19 10.32
CA PRO A 11 -9.26 -2.23 10.75
C PRO A 11 -9.80 -1.33 11.87
N THR A 12 -8.92 -0.87 12.75
CA THR A 12 -9.24 0.17 13.73
C THR A 12 -8.89 1.52 13.14
N ILE A 13 -9.89 2.39 12.94
CA ILE A 13 -9.67 3.78 12.52
C ILE A 13 -9.39 4.64 13.76
N LEU A 14 -8.27 5.36 13.74
CA LEU A 14 -7.86 6.27 14.80
C LEU A 14 -8.04 7.73 14.33
N PRO A 15 -8.72 8.60 15.11
CA PRO A 15 -8.95 9.99 14.71
C PRO A 15 -7.66 10.83 14.68
N SER A 16 -6.66 10.47 15.49
CA SER A 16 -5.34 11.10 15.52
C SER A 16 -4.35 10.19 16.27
N GLY A 17 -3.04 10.50 16.22
CA GLY A 17 -2.04 9.82 17.05
C GLY A 17 -1.00 8.99 16.28
N SER A 18 -0.80 7.74 16.68
CA SER A 18 0.37 6.86 16.40
C SER A 18 0.68 6.50 14.94
N GLY A 19 -0.03 7.10 13.99
CA GLY A 19 0.07 6.87 12.56
C GLY A 19 -0.45 5.49 12.15
N ILE A 20 0.07 4.97 11.05
CA ILE A 20 -0.38 3.71 10.44
C ILE A 20 0.43 2.54 11.00
N GLN A 21 -0.25 1.51 11.49
CA GLN A 21 0.34 0.26 11.95
C GLN A 21 -0.36 -0.92 11.29
N ILE A 22 0.40 -1.80 10.66
CA ILE A 22 -0.10 -3.00 9.97
C ILE A 22 0.75 -4.17 10.44
N LYS A 23 0.11 -5.25 10.90
CA LYS A 23 0.74 -6.52 11.25
C LYS A 23 0.35 -7.59 10.25
N GLU A 24 1.35 -8.28 9.72
CA GLU A 24 1.22 -9.32 8.71
C GLU A 24 0.32 -8.88 7.53
N GLY A 25 0.55 -7.67 7.02
CA GLY A 25 -0.19 -7.13 5.88
C GLY A 25 0.14 -7.89 4.59
N ARG A 26 -0.87 -8.06 3.74
CA ARG A 26 -0.76 -8.72 2.43
C ARG A 26 -1.24 -7.77 1.34
N HIS A 27 -0.61 -7.81 0.17
CA HIS A 27 -1.06 -6.97 -0.95
C HIS A 27 -2.33 -7.58 -1.56
N PRO A 28 -3.48 -6.86 -1.55
CA PRO A 28 -4.81 -7.44 -1.84
C PRO A 28 -4.92 -8.07 -3.24
N LEU A 29 -4.23 -7.52 -4.23
CA LEU A 29 -4.22 -8.07 -5.59
C LEU A 29 -3.07 -9.07 -5.83
N GLN A 30 -1.84 -8.73 -5.43
CA GLN A 30 -0.68 -9.59 -5.66
C GLN A 30 -0.83 -10.97 -4.99
N GLU A 31 -1.45 -11.07 -3.81
CA GLU A 31 -1.63 -12.37 -3.13
C GLU A 31 -2.48 -13.36 -3.93
N LEU A 32 -3.37 -12.86 -4.79
CA LEU A 32 -4.22 -13.67 -5.66
C LEU A 32 -3.48 -14.18 -6.91
N ASN A 33 -2.30 -13.62 -7.19
CA ASN A 33 -1.52 -13.90 -8.40
C ASN A 33 -0.29 -14.78 -8.13
N VAL A 34 -0.12 -15.25 -6.90
CA VAL A 34 1.03 -16.07 -6.48
C VAL A 34 0.55 -17.24 -5.63
N GLU A 35 1.28 -18.35 -5.66
CA GLU A 35 0.96 -19.54 -4.84
C GLU A 35 1.12 -19.25 -3.34
N SER A 36 2.08 -18.40 -2.99
CA SER A 36 2.32 -17.97 -1.61
C SER A 36 2.74 -16.49 -1.58
N PHE A 37 2.19 -15.77 -0.62
CA PHE A 37 2.53 -14.37 -0.37
C PHE A 37 3.10 -14.25 1.04
N VAL A 38 4.29 -13.67 1.17
CA VAL A 38 4.91 -13.43 2.48
C VAL A 38 4.36 -12.11 3.06
N PRO A 39 3.61 -12.16 4.18
CA PRO A 39 3.04 -10.95 4.77
C PRO A 39 4.12 -10.06 5.39
N ASN A 40 3.87 -8.76 5.44
CA ASN A 40 4.83 -7.78 5.95
C ASN A 40 4.20 -6.84 6.99
N ASP A 41 4.97 -6.53 8.02
CA ASP A 41 4.64 -5.49 8.99
C ASP A 41 4.92 -4.09 8.43
N PHE A 42 4.18 -3.09 8.90
CA PHE A 42 4.45 -1.68 8.67
C PHE A 42 4.16 -0.87 9.91
N GLN A 43 5.02 0.10 10.21
CA GLN A 43 4.81 1.09 11.24
C GLN A 43 5.22 2.45 10.70
N SER A 44 4.31 3.41 10.73
CA SER A 44 4.57 4.74 10.21
C SER A 44 5.69 5.43 10.99
N GLN A 45 6.55 6.11 10.24
CA GLN A 45 7.55 7.05 10.72
C GLN A 45 7.44 8.31 9.85
N ARG A 46 8.16 9.38 10.19
CA ARG A 46 8.19 10.59 9.36
C ARG A 46 8.67 10.30 7.94
N ILE A 47 9.70 9.46 7.80
CA ILE A 47 10.32 9.07 6.53
C ILE A 47 10.75 7.62 6.64
N HIS A 48 10.51 6.84 5.58
CA HIS A 48 11.01 5.48 5.42
C HIS A 48 11.94 5.41 4.20
N ILE A 49 13.16 4.91 4.38
CA ILE A 49 14.10 4.65 3.30
C ILE A 49 14.13 3.14 3.05
N LEU A 50 13.51 2.70 1.96
CA LEU A 50 13.44 1.28 1.59
C LEU A 50 14.45 0.96 0.50
N THR A 51 15.46 0.16 0.82
CA THR A 51 16.53 -0.25 -0.11
C THR A 51 16.48 -1.76 -0.38
N GLY A 52 17.22 -2.19 -1.41
CA GLY A 52 17.33 -3.60 -1.79
C GLY A 52 17.33 -3.81 -3.32
N PRO A 53 17.66 -5.01 -3.80
CA PRO A 53 17.70 -5.33 -5.23
C PRO A 53 16.36 -5.12 -5.93
N ASN A 54 16.36 -4.85 -7.23
CA ASN A 54 15.11 -4.83 -8.01
C ASN A 54 14.42 -6.19 -7.95
N ALA A 55 13.09 -6.18 -8.11
CA ALA A 55 12.22 -7.36 -8.00
C ALA A 55 12.17 -8.03 -6.60
N CYS A 56 12.78 -7.47 -5.54
CA CYS A 56 12.64 -8.00 -4.18
C CYS A 56 11.33 -7.58 -3.45
N GLY A 57 10.31 -7.12 -4.19
CA GLY A 57 9.00 -6.78 -3.62
C GLY A 57 8.84 -5.37 -3.06
N LYS A 58 9.85 -4.47 -3.14
CA LYS A 58 9.76 -3.10 -2.58
C LYS A 58 8.52 -2.31 -3.06
N SER A 59 8.25 -2.33 -4.36
CA SER A 59 7.09 -1.62 -4.93
C SER A 59 5.76 -2.27 -4.52
N VAL A 60 5.75 -3.61 -4.35
CA VAL A 60 4.58 -4.34 -3.84
C VAL A 60 4.33 -3.95 -2.38
N TYR A 61 5.37 -3.88 -1.56
CA TYR A 61 5.28 -3.45 -0.16
C TYR A 61 4.71 -2.03 0.00
N LEU A 62 5.20 -1.06 -0.78
CA LEU A 62 4.69 0.30 -0.72
C LEU A 62 3.21 0.39 -1.15
N LYS A 63 2.85 -0.29 -2.25
CA LYS A 63 1.47 -0.36 -2.73
C LYS A 63 0.55 -1.07 -1.73
N GLN A 64 1.03 -2.12 -1.07
CA GLN A 64 0.29 -2.82 -0.02
C GLN A 64 -0.15 -1.87 1.10
N VAL A 65 0.76 -1.06 1.63
CA VAL A 65 0.45 -0.11 2.71
C VAL A 65 -0.59 0.91 2.25
N ALA A 66 -0.43 1.46 1.05
CA ALA A 66 -1.36 2.42 0.47
C ALA A 66 -2.76 1.81 0.26
N LEU A 67 -2.84 0.60 -0.30
CA LEU A 67 -4.11 -0.08 -0.56
C LEU A 67 -4.83 -0.50 0.73
N ILE A 68 -4.11 -1.00 1.74
CA ILE A 68 -4.69 -1.32 3.05
C ILE A 68 -5.27 -0.05 3.70
N THR A 69 -4.53 1.06 3.65
CA THR A 69 -4.99 2.36 4.15
C THR A 69 -6.26 2.81 3.41
N TYR A 70 -6.24 2.76 2.08
CA TYR A 70 -7.38 3.10 1.24
C TYR A 70 -8.63 2.25 1.54
N LEU A 71 -8.50 0.93 1.63
CA LEU A 71 -9.59 0.01 1.96
C LEU A 71 -10.18 0.29 3.35
N ALA A 72 -9.33 0.58 4.34
CA ALA A 72 -9.79 0.93 5.68
C ALA A 72 -10.64 2.21 5.67
N HIS A 73 -10.23 3.22 4.89
CA HIS A 73 -10.98 4.46 4.72
C HIS A 73 -12.33 4.29 4.00
N LEU A 74 -12.48 3.25 3.17
CA LEU A 74 -13.76 2.88 2.58
C LEU A 74 -14.71 2.16 3.54
N GLY A 75 -14.24 1.81 4.76
CA GLY A 75 -14.99 0.96 5.69
C GLY A 75 -14.92 -0.53 5.35
N SER A 76 -13.93 -0.95 4.54
CA SER A 76 -13.71 -2.36 4.22
C SER A 76 -12.84 -3.06 5.27
N TYR A 77 -13.02 -4.37 5.40
CA TYR A 77 -12.03 -5.25 6.01
C TYR A 77 -10.76 -5.26 5.15
N VAL A 78 -9.60 -5.47 5.77
CA VAL A 78 -8.29 -5.36 5.12
C VAL A 78 -7.48 -6.65 5.23
N PRO A 79 -6.60 -6.94 4.25
CA PRO A 79 -5.77 -8.15 4.24
C PRO A 79 -4.57 -8.01 5.20
N ALA A 80 -4.82 -8.09 6.50
CA ALA A 80 -3.80 -8.03 7.55
C ALA A 80 -4.27 -8.83 8.77
N ARG A 81 -3.33 -9.24 9.63
CA ARG A 81 -3.68 -9.82 10.94
C ARG A 81 -4.21 -8.76 11.90
N GLU A 82 -3.61 -7.57 11.88
CA GLU A 82 -4.07 -6.40 12.63
C GLU A 82 -3.75 -5.14 11.84
N ALA A 83 -4.67 -4.16 11.81
CA ALA A 83 -4.44 -2.88 11.17
C ALA A 83 -5.03 -1.74 12.03
N LYS A 84 -4.19 -0.77 12.39
CA LYS A 84 -4.58 0.49 13.02
C LYS A 84 -4.22 1.62 12.08
N ILE A 85 -5.22 2.32 11.58
CA ILE A 85 -5.07 3.31 10.51
C ILE A 85 -5.53 4.65 11.05
N ASN A 86 -4.61 5.61 11.12
CA ASN A 86 -5.00 7.00 11.36
C ASN A 86 -5.76 7.55 10.15
N ILE A 87 -6.69 8.48 10.40
CA ILE A 87 -7.32 9.23 9.32
C ILE A 87 -6.24 10.02 8.57
N VAL A 88 -6.14 9.80 7.25
CA VAL A 88 -5.32 10.60 6.33
C VAL A 88 -6.20 11.35 5.33
N ASP A 89 -5.79 12.57 4.97
CA ASP A 89 -6.53 13.38 4.00
C ASP A 89 -6.27 12.92 2.56
N HIS A 90 -5.01 12.59 2.25
CA HIS A 90 -4.57 12.24 0.90
C HIS A 90 -3.48 11.15 0.92
N ILE A 91 -3.54 10.26 -0.06
CA ILE A 91 -2.47 9.29 -0.36
C ILE A 91 -1.81 9.73 -1.66
N HIS A 92 -0.60 10.29 -1.55
CA HIS A 92 0.21 10.67 -2.70
C HIS A 92 1.16 9.54 -3.07
N CYS A 93 1.28 9.25 -4.36
CA CYS A 93 2.23 8.28 -4.85
C CYS A 93 2.87 8.76 -6.15
N ARG A 94 4.18 8.53 -6.28
CA ARG A 94 4.92 8.64 -7.53
C ARG A 94 5.51 7.27 -7.82
N ILE A 95 4.87 6.55 -8.73
CA ILE A 95 5.24 5.20 -9.13
C ILE A 95 5.30 5.22 -10.65
N ASN A 96 6.40 4.73 -11.24
CA ASN A 96 6.71 4.78 -12.67
C ASN A 96 5.47 4.84 -13.58
N THR A 97 5.36 5.92 -14.35
CA THR A 97 4.38 6.06 -15.43
C THR A 97 4.80 5.23 -16.64
N ALA A 98 3.81 4.62 -17.30
CA ALA A 98 4.01 4.12 -18.66
C ALA A 98 4.42 5.30 -19.55
N GLU A 99 5.43 5.11 -20.38
CA GLU A 99 5.84 6.12 -21.36
C GLU A 99 4.68 6.36 -22.33
N SER A 100 4.40 7.63 -22.62
CA SER A 100 3.43 8.02 -23.64
C SER A 100 4.15 8.85 -24.69
N THR A 101 4.10 8.39 -25.94
CA THR A 101 4.56 9.16 -27.10
C THR A 101 3.61 10.30 -27.47
N GLU A 102 2.40 10.33 -26.89
CA GLU A 102 1.38 11.35 -27.17
C GLU A 102 1.70 12.68 -26.46
N HIS A 103 2.40 12.62 -25.32
CA HIS A 103 2.87 13.80 -24.62
C HIS A 103 4.27 14.14 -25.12
N HIS A 104 4.48 15.37 -25.63
CA HIS A 104 5.78 15.87 -26.09
C HIS A 104 6.73 16.18 -24.91
N LEU A 105 6.83 15.27 -23.95
CA LEU A 105 7.60 15.39 -22.72
C LEU A 105 8.51 14.17 -22.59
N SER A 106 9.73 14.39 -22.14
CA SER A 106 10.62 13.27 -21.82
C SER A 106 10.08 12.49 -20.61
N ALA A 107 10.51 11.23 -20.45
CA ALA A 107 10.20 10.43 -19.27
C ALA A 107 10.57 11.17 -17.97
N PHE A 108 11.71 11.88 -17.96
CA PHE A 108 12.15 12.71 -16.84
C PHE A 108 11.22 13.90 -16.56
N MET A 109 10.79 14.63 -17.60
CA MET A 109 9.86 15.76 -17.42
C MET A 109 8.48 15.30 -16.97
N THR A 110 8.03 14.14 -17.44
CA THR A 110 6.76 13.53 -17.03
C THR A 110 6.81 13.14 -15.55
N ASP A 111 7.93 12.57 -15.11
CA ASP A 111 8.14 12.17 -13.72
C ASP A 111 8.21 13.39 -12.78
N LEU A 112 8.83 14.51 -13.19
CA LEU A 112 8.86 15.76 -12.40
C LEU A 112 7.52 16.47 -12.25
N ARG A 113 6.52 16.16 -13.09
CA ARG A 113 5.20 16.82 -13.08
C ARG A 113 4.13 16.08 -12.27
N GLN A 114 4.43 14.87 -11.78
CA GLN A 114 3.56 14.11 -10.86
C GLN A 114 3.60 14.72 -9.46
#